data_AF-A0A831K4E7-F1
#
_entry.id   AF-A0A831K4E7-F1
#
_cell.length_a   1.000
_cell.length_b   1.000
_cell.length_c   1.000
_cell.angle_alpha   90.00
_cell.angle_beta   90.00
_cell.angle_gamma   90.00
#
_symmetry.space_group_name_H-M   'P 1'
#
loop_
_entity.id
_entity.type
_entity.pdbx_description
1 polymer ?
#
loop_
_entity_poly.entity_id
_entity_poly.type
_entity_poly.pdbx_seq_one_letter_code
_entity_poly.pdbx_strand_id
1 'polypeptide(L)'
;MAKIEVREVESSAQLHNFIEYPNKLYKDDPNYVAPLTMERKEFFDKKKNPFYKFAKVKLFLAYDGKKIVGRIATCINYHHNDYHEENIGSFGFFDCPDDYQIASTLLKVAMITLKKEGVEKMRGPLNFSTNHECGFLVEGFDSPPMVMMTYNQPYLPKLAEKFGLKKVMDLLALQMSSTDPIPERMQKISDHLAKRSKITMRALNMSDFDNEIKIAMEVYNKAWEKNWGFVPMDEDEFMFTAKNLKEVVDPSLVLFAEHDGKPIGFVLALPNINTALKYLKGSLFPFGLLKYLWHTKIRN
;
A
#
# COMPACT_ATOMS: atom_id res chain seq x y z
N MET A 1 -8.86 -31.14 -18.06
CA MET A 1 -8.91 -29.91 -17.25
C MET A 1 -9.12 -28.75 -18.19
N ALA A 2 -10.08 -27.85 -17.90
CA ALA A 2 -10.30 -26.68 -18.73
C ALA A 2 -9.04 -25.78 -18.70
N LYS A 3 -8.71 -25.17 -19.84
CA LYS A 3 -7.57 -24.27 -19.96
C LYS A 3 -7.91 -22.95 -19.25
N ILE A 4 -7.13 -22.57 -18.24
CA ILE A 4 -7.25 -21.26 -17.61
C ILE A 4 -6.91 -20.19 -18.65
N GLU A 5 -7.84 -19.28 -18.89
CA GLU A 5 -7.68 -18.16 -19.81
C GLU A 5 -7.34 -16.91 -19.02
N VAL A 6 -6.32 -16.16 -19.42
CA VAL A 6 -5.98 -14.88 -18.79
C VAL A 6 -6.23 -13.76 -19.79
N ARG A 7 -7.02 -12.77 -19.38
CA ARG A 7 -7.40 -11.62 -20.20
C ARG A 7 -6.91 -10.33 -19.57
N GLU A 8 -6.44 -9.40 -20.40
CA GLU A 8 -6.16 -8.03 -19.98
C GLU A 8 -7.49 -7.32 -19.63
N VAL A 9 -7.44 -6.43 -18.65
CA VAL A 9 -8.57 -5.60 -18.23
C VAL A 9 -8.63 -4.37 -19.13
N GLU A 10 -9.64 -4.32 -20.00
CA GLU A 10 -9.80 -3.28 -21.02
C GLU A 10 -11.09 -2.48 -20.86
N SER A 11 -11.97 -2.89 -19.94
CA SER A 11 -13.28 -2.26 -19.71
C SER A 11 -13.50 -1.90 -18.24
N SER A 12 -14.39 -0.93 -17.99
CA SER A 12 -14.81 -0.54 -16.65
C SER A 12 -15.45 -1.70 -15.86
N ALA A 13 -16.16 -2.59 -16.56
CA ALA A 13 -16.74 -3.79 -15.97
C ALA A 13 -15.66 -4.81 -15.53
N GLN A 14 -14.63 -5.04 -16.36
CA GLN A 14 -13.49 -5.87 -15.97
C GLN A 14 -12.70 -5.22 -14.82
N LEU A 15 -12.51 -3.90 -14.84
CA LEU A 15 -11.83 -3.19 -13.75
C LEU A 15 -12.59 -3.35 -12.42
N HIS A 16 -13.91 -3.21 -12.45
CA HIS A 16 -14.73 -3.46 -11.27
C HIS A 16 -14.57 -4.91 -10.78
N ASN A 17 -14.59 -5.89 -11.67
CA ASN A 17 -14.34 -7.28 -11.31
C ASN A 17 -12.94 -7.53 -10.74
N PHE A 18 -11.92 -6.84 -11.27
CA PHE A 18 -10.55 -6.89 -10.76
C PHE A 18 -10.48 -6.36 -9.33
N ILE A 19 -11.13 -5.22 -9.05
CA ILE A 19 -11.19 -4.62 -7.71
C ILE A 19 -11.93 -5.53 -6.72
N GLU A 20 -13.07 -6.11 -7.12
CA GLU A 20 -13.95 -6.89 -6.23
C GLU A 20 -13.52 -8.35 -6.04
N TYR A 21 -12.59 -8.86 -6.84
CA TYR A 21 -12.22 -10.27 -6.77
C TYR A 21 -11.74 -10.74 -5.37
N PRO A 22 -10.87 -10.02 -4.65
CA PRO A 22 -10.48 -10.39 -3.29
C PRO A 22 -11.65 -10.42 -2.31
N ASN A 23 -12.61 -9.49 -2.44
CA ASN A 23 -13.80 -9.49 -1.58
C ASN A 23 -14.58 -10.81 -1.70
N LYS A 24 -14.56 -11.44 -2.88
CA LYS A 24 -15.17 -12.75 -3.11
C LYS A 24 -14.29 -13.90 -2.63
N LEU A 25 -12.98 -13.79 -2.82
CA LEU A 25 -12.01 -14.82 -2.44
C LEU A 25 -11.86 -14.93 -0.91
N TYR A 26 -11.85 -13.79 -0.21
CA TYR A 26 -11.57 -13.68 1.23
C TYR A 26 -12.84 -13.47 2.07
N LYS A 27 -14.01 -13.74 1.51
CA LYS A 27 -15.32 -13.47 2.14
C LYS A 27 -15.52 -14.15 3.51
N ASP A 28 -14.86 -15.29 3.72
CA ASP A 28 -14.98 -16.11 4.94
C ASP A 28 -13.79 -15.90 5.89
N ASP A 29 -12.85 -15.02 5.53
CA ASP A 29 -11.69 -14.70 6.35
C ASP A 29 -12.04 -13.56 7.33
N PRO A 30 -12.01 -13.80 8.66
CA PRO A 30 -12.40 -12.80 9.65
C PRO A 30 -11.40 -11.64 9.77
N ASN A 31 -10.17 -11.78 9.26
CA ASN A 31 -9.13 -10.75 9.34
C ASN A 31 -9.00 -9.94 8.06
N TYR A 32 -9.65 -10.37 6.98
CA TYR A 32 -9.70 -9.59 5.76
C TYR A 32 -10.47 -8.27 5.93
N VAL A 33 -9.86 -7.18 5.49
CA VAL A 33 -10.48 -5.85 5.42
C VAL A 33 -10.55 -5.41 3.96
N ALA A 34 -11.77 -5.32 3.44
CA ALA A 34 -12.01 -4.86 2.08
C ALA A 34 -11.68 -3.36 1.94
N PRO A 35 -10.85 -2.95 0.96
CA PRO A 35 -10.66 -1.54 0.66
C PRO A 35 -11.95 -0.94 0.09
N LEU A 36 -12.09 0.39 0.16
CA LEU A 36 -13.23 1.08 -0.43
C LEU A 36 -13.17 0.96 -1.96
N THR A 37 -14.23 0.46 -2.59
CA THR A 37 -14.27 0.28 -4.05
C THR A 37 -14.10 1.62 -4.79
N MET A 38 -14.60 2.73 -4.23
CA MET A 38 -14.46 4.07 -4.82
C MET A 38 -13.00 4.52 -4.84
N GLU A 39 -12.30 4.35 -3.72
CA GLU A 39 -10.89 4.69 -3.58
C GLU A 39 -10.04 3.83 -4.53
N ARG A 40 -10.30 2.51 -4.62
CA ARG A 40 -9.62 1.64 -5.61
C ARG A 40 -9.91 2.03 -7.06
N LYS A 41 -11.12 2.51 -7.38
CA LYS A 41 -11.42 3.01 -8.73
C LYS A 41 -10.60 4.26 -9.07
N GLU A 42 -10.44 5.16 -8.11
CA GLU A 42 -9.60 6.35 -8.27
C GLU A 42 -8.11 5.98 -8.37
N PHE A 43 -7.65 5.02 -7.56
CA PHE A 43 -6.31 4.48 -7.61
C PHE A 43 -5.93 3.94 -9.01
N PHE A 44 -6.84 3.24 -9.68
CA PHE A 44 -6.63 2.70 -11.03
C PHE A 44 -7.00 3.67 -12.17
N ASP A 45 -7.44 4.89 -11.86
CA ASP A 45 -7.80 5.88 -12.87
C ASP A 45 -6.53 6.61 -13.35
N LYS A 46 -6.11 6.30 -14.59
CA LYS A 46 -4.93 6.88 -15.23
C LYS A 46 -4.95 8.41 -15.35
N LYS A 47 -6.13 9.03 -15.29
CA LYS A 47 -6.27 10.50 -15.36
C LYS A 47 -6.19 11.15 -13.98
N LYS A 48 -6.50 10.41 -12.91
CA LYS A 48 -6.54 10.93 -11.54
C LYS A 48 -5.28 10.61 -10.76
N ASN A 49 -4.75 9.40 -10.90
CA ASN A 49 -3.56 8.97 -10.18
C ASN A 49 -2.28 9.39 -10.95
N PRO A 50 -1.48 10.35 -10.42
CA PRO A 50 -0.28 10.86 -11.10
C PRO A 50 0.80 9.79 -11.32
N PHE A 51 0.76 8.69 -10.57
CA PHE A 51 1.72 7.58 -10.71
C PHE A 51 1.80 7.04 -12.16
N TYR A 52 0.68 7.08 -12.89
CA TYR A 52 0.63 6.64 -14.29
C TYR A 52 1.42 7.51 -15.27
N LYS A 53 1.86 8.72 -14.88
CA LYS A 53 2.71 9.57 -15.72
C LYS A 53 4.09 8.93 -15.98
N PHE A 54 4.59 8.16 -15.00
CA PHE A 54 5.92 7.55 -15.02
C PHE A 54 5.87 6.03 -14.81
N ALA A 55 4.69 5.42 -14.99
CA ALA A 55 4.55 3.99 -14.86
C ALA A 55 3.67 3.37 -15.96
N LYS A 56 4.07 2.19 -16.42
CA LYS A 56 3.30 1.36 -17.33
C LYS A 56 2.69 0.18 -16.59
N VAL A 57 1.38 0.22 -16.42
CA VAL A 57 0.61 -0.79 -15.68
C VAL A 57 -0.32 -1.55 -16.61
N LYS A 58 -0.38 -2.88 -16.43
CA LYS A 58 -1.40 -3.76 -17.02
C LYS A 58 -2.04 -4.62 -15.94
N LEU A 59 -3.35 -4.83 -16.05
CA LEU A 59 -4.13 -5.61 -15.11
C LEU A 59 -4.70 -6.83 -15.83
N PHE A 60 -4.72 -7.97 -15.16
CA PHE A 60 -5.15 -9.24 -15.75
C PHE A 60 -6.12 -9.98 -14.84
N LEU A 61 -7.11 -10.64 -15.45
CA LEU A 61 -8.04 -11.55 -14.79
C LEU A 61 -7.89 -12.95 -15.37
N ALA A 62 -7.81 -13.96 -14.50
CA ALA A 62 -7.86 -15.37 -14.88
C ALA A 62 -9.31 -15.89 -14.86
N TYR A 63 -9.67 -16.66 -15.88
CA TYR A 63 -10.99 -17.24 -16.09
C TYR A 63 -10.89 -18.76 -16.22
N ASP A 64 -11.78 -19.44 -15.49
CA ASP A 64 -12.15 -20.83 -15.73
C ASP A 64 -13.56 -20.85 -16.33
N GLY A 65 -13.64 -21.00 -17.66
CA GLY A 65 -14.85 -20.74 -18.42
C GLY A 65 -15.34 -19.30 -18.27
N LYS A 66 -16.47 -19.10 -17.58
CA LYS A 66 -17.02 -17.76 -17.29
C LYS A 66 -16.68 -17.25 -15.89
N LYS A 67 -16.11 -18.11 -15.02
CA LYS A 67 -15.82 -17.77 -13.63
C LYS A 67 -14.46 -17.12 -13.52
N ILE A 68 -14.37 -15.99 -12.82
CA ILE A 68 -13.08 -15.36 -12.48
C ILE A 68 -12.46 -16.16 -11.34
N VAL A 69 -11.21 -16.58 -11.52
CA VAL A 69 -10.47 -17.44 -10.59
C VAL A 69 -9.13 -16.86 -10.16
N GLY A 70 -8.80 -15.63 -10.55
CA GLY A 70 -7.64 -14.93 -10.03
C GLY A 70 -7.41 -13.59 -10.70
N ARG A 71 -6.49 -12.80 -10.15
CA ARG A 71 -6.05 -11.53 -10.71
C ARG A 71 -4.56 -11.31 -10.48
N ILE A 72 -3.95 -10.51 -11.34
CA ILE A 72 -2.57 -10.03 -11.19
C ILE A 72 -2.39 -8.71 -11.94
N ALA A 73 -1.56 -7.81 -11.43
CA ALA A 73 -1.10 -6.61 -12.12
C ALA A 73 0.39 -6.72 -12.43
N THR A 74 0.81 -6.08 -13.51
CA THR A 74 2.23 -5.77 -13.80
C THR A 74 2.44 -4.27 -13.79
N CYS A 75 3.58 -3.80 -13.30
CA CYS A 75 3.94 -2.39 -13.27
C CYS A 75 5.43 -2.20 -13.60
N ILE A 76 5.73 -1.36 -14.57
CA ILE A 76 7.09 -0.85 -14.83
C ILE A 76 7.10 0.58 -14.32
N ASN A 77 7.86 0.86 -13.28
CA ASN A 77 8.05 2.21 -12.73
C ASN A 77 9.37 2.77 -13.31
N TYR A 78 9.27 3.74 -14.22
CA TYR A 78 10.44 4.28 -14.90
C TYR A 78 11.34 5.07 -13.92
N HIS A 79 10.75 5.81 -12.98
CA HIS A 79 11.53 6.51 -11.95
C HIS A 79 12.31 5.55 -11.04
N HIS A 80 11.75 4.38 -10.72
CA HIS A 80 12.50 3.35 -9.98
C HIS A 80 13.73 2.90 -10.75
N ASN A 81 13.54 2.55 -12.02
CA ASN A 81 14.61 2.03 -12.87
C ASN A 81 15.70 3.09 -13.09
N ASP A 82 15.32 4.34 -13.31
CA ASP A 82 16.26 5.45 -13.48
C ASP A 82 17.03 5.74 -12.19
N TYR A 83 16.36 5.75 -11.03
CA TYR A 83 16.98 6.08 -9.74
C TYR A 83 17.92 4.99 -9.23
N HIS A 84 17.56 3.72 -9.40
CA HIS A 84 18.37 2.57 -8.93
C HIS A 84 19.32 2.03 -10.00
N GLU A 85 19.32 2.59 -11.22
CA GLU A 85 20.05 2.07 -12.37
C GLU A 85 19.74 0.57 -12.62
N GLU A 86 18.47 0.19 -12.46
CA GLU A 86 17.97 -1.18 -12.60
C GLU A 86 17.04 -1.31 -13.81
N ASN A 87 16.85 -2.54 -14.30
CA ASN A 87 15.82 -2.84 -15.31
C ASN A 87 14.83 -3.87 -14.75
N ILE A 88 13.92 -3.39 -13.91
CA ILE A 88 12.96 -4.20 -13.17
C ILE A 88 11.53 -3.83 -13.55
N GLY A 89 10.70 -4.86 -13.61
CA GLY A 89 9.25 -4.75 -13.61
C GLY A 89 8.72 -5.45 -12.38
N SER A 90 7.59 -4.98 -11.87
CA SER A 90 6.94 -5.57 -10.72
C SER A 90 5.65 -6.27 -11.08
N PHE A 91 5.29 -7.27 -10.27
CA PHE A 91 3.90 -7.75 -10.20
C PHE A 91 3.28 -7.34 -8.87
N GLY A 92 1.97 -7.21 -8.83
CA GLY A 92 1.20 -6.86 -7.63
C GLY A 92 -0.25 -7.32 -7.78
N PHE A 93 -1.09 -7.00 -6.80
CA PHE A 93 -2.51 -7.37 -6.80
C PHE A 93 -2.72 -8.85 -7.17
N PHE A 94 -1.86 -9.73 -6.65
CA PHE A 94 -1.82 -11.14 -6.99
C PHE A 94 -2.69 -11.93 -6.00
N ASP A 95 -3.87 -12.33 -6.47
CA ASP A 95 -4.84 -13.07 -5.67
C ASP A 95 -5.39 -14.24 -6.50
N CYS A 96 -5.38 -15.44 -5.93
CA CYS A 96 -5.95 -16.66 -6.50
C CYS A 96 -6.29 -17.65 -5.37
N PRO A 97 -7.13 -18.69 -5.60
CA PRO A 97 -7.28 -19.80 -4.64
C PRO A 97 -5.96 -20.56 -4.45
N ASP A 98 -5.90 -21.48 -3.48
CA ASP A 98 -4.77 -22.39 -3.25
C ASP A 98 -4.66 -23.43 -4.38
N ASP A 99 -4.32 -22.95 -5.58
CA ASP A 99 -4.23 -23.71 -6.80
C ASP A 99 -3.00 -23.25 -7.58
N TYR A 100 -2.01 -24.16 -7.65
CA TYR A 100 -0.75 -23.87 -8.33
C TYR A 100 -0.91 -23.67 -9.84
N GLN A 101 -1.88 -24.32 -10.49
CA GLN A 101 -2.11 -24.14 -11.92
C GLN A 101 -2.58 -22.71 -12.20
N ILE A 102 -3.48 -22.18 -11.40
CA ILE A 102 -3.95 -20.79 -11.53
C ILE A 102 -2.81 -19.81 -11.21
N ALA A 103 -2.14 -19.99 -10.06
CA ALA A 103 -1.03 -19.14 -9.63
C ALA A 103 0.10 -19.06 -10.67
N SER A 104 0.58 -20.22 -11.12
CA SER A 104 1.65 -20.28 -12.12
C SER A 104 1.22 -19.71 -13.48
N THR A 105 -0.06 -19.79 -13.84
CA THR A 105 -0.57 -19.19 -15.08
C THR A 105 -0.56 -17.65 -15.01
N LEU A 106 -1.04 -17.07 -13.90
CA LEU A 106 -1.00 -15.62 -13.66
C LEU A 106 0.44 -15.09 -13.61
N LEU A 107 1.33 -15.74 -12.85
CA LEU A 107 2.73 -15.35 -12.74
C LEU A 107 3.48 -15.47 -14.07
N LYS A 108 3.20 -16.50 -14.89
CA LYS A 108 3.74 -16.61 -16.26
C LYS A 108 3.28 -15.45 -17.14
N VAL A 109 2.01 -15.07 -17.07
CA VAL A 109 1.50 -13.93 -17.84
C VAL A 109 2.19 -12.64 -17.42
N ALA A 110 2.35 -12.39 -16.11
CA ALA A 110 3.09 -11.24 -15.63
C ALA A 110 4.55 -11.23 -16.15
N MET A 111 5.26 -12.36 -16.00
CA MET A 111 6.64 -12.52 -16.46
C MET A 111 6.79 -12.30 -17.97
N ILE A 112 5.91 -12.89 -18.79
CA ILE A 112 5.94 -12.75 -20.25
C ILE A 112 5.60 -11.31 -20.67
N THR A 113 4.61 -10.70 -20.02
CA THR A 113 4.22 -9.31 -20.27
C THR A 113 5.38 -8.37 -20.01
N LEU A 114 6.03 -8.48 -18.85
CA LEU A 114 7.19 -7.65 -18.50
C LEU A 114 8.37 -7.92 -19.46
N LYS A 115 8.66 -9.19 -19.77
CA LYS A 115 9.74 -9.55 -20.70
C LYS A 115 9.54 -8.94 -22.10
N LYS A 116 8.29 -8.89 -22.60
CA LYS A 116 7.97 -8.25 -23.89
C LYS A 116 8.21 -6.74 -23.89
N GLU A 117 8.20 -6.11 -22.72
CA GLU A 117 8.50 -4.69 -22.53
C GLU A 117 9.99 -4.44 -22.27
N GLY A 118 10.85 -5.46 -22.44
CA GLY A 118 12.30 -5.33 -22.29
C GLY A 118 12.80 -5.42 -20.84
N VAL A 119 11.93 -5.77 -19.89
CA VAL A 119 12.31 -5.95 -18.48
C VAL A 119 13.16 -7.20 -18.29
N GLU A 120 14.26 -7.08 -17.54
CA GLU A 120 15.18 -8.19 -17.26
C GLU A 120 14.77 -9.03 -16.03
N LYS A 121 14.26 -8.38 -14.99
CA LYS A 121 13.93 -9.04 -13.72
C LYS A 121 12.52 -8.66 -13.27
N MET A 122 11.80 -9.63 -12.72
CA MET A 122 10.48 -9.45 -12.13
C MET A 122 10.58 -9.48 -10.59
N ARG A 123 10.04 -8.46 -9.91
CA ARG A 123 10.02 -8.36 -8.43
C ARG A 123 8.59 -8.19 -7.92
N GLY A 124 8.22 -8.78 -6.79
CA GLY A 124 6.87 -8.61 -6.26
C GLY A 124 6.53 -9.49 -5.06
N PRO A 125 5.35 -9.27 -4.46
CA PRO A 125 4.33 -8.34 -4.93
C PRO A 125 4.62 -6.89 -4.51
N LEU A 126 4.41 -5.94 -5.42
CA LEU A 126 4.34 -4.50 -5.16
C LEU A 126 3.07 -3.98 -5.82
N ASN A 127 2.16 -3.36 -5.06
CA ASN A 127 0.98 -2.69 -5.60
C ASN A 127 1.37 -1.30 -6.16
N PHE A 128 2.30 -1.31 -7.14
CA PHE A 128 2.95 -0.18 -7.84
C PHE A 128 4.35 0.20 -7.34
N SER A 129 4.51 0.51 -6.05
CA SER A 129 5.80 0.88 -5.47
C SER A 129 5.88 0.51 -3.98
N THR A 130 7.02 0.78 -3.35
CA THR A 130 7.23 0.63 -1.90
C THR A 130 6.47 1.67 -1.06
N ASN A 131 6.00 2.77 -1.68
CA ASN A 131 5.11 3.75 -1.05
C ASN A 131 3.65 3.26 -1.00
N HIS A 132 3.36 2.11 -1.61
CA HIS A 132 2.07 1.43 -1.59
C HIS A 132 2.18 0.11 -0.81
N GLU A 133 1.09 -0.67 -0.77
CA GLU A 133 1.11 -2.03 -0.21
C GLU A 133 2.14 -2.89 -0.96
N CYS A 134 3.12 -3.44 -0.23
CA CYS A 134 4.18 -4.25 -0.82
C CYS A 134 4.55 -5.43 0.08
N GLY A 135 5.16 -6.44 -0.55
CA GLY A 135 5.52 -7.71 0.08
C GLY A 135 4.32 -8.64 0.27
N PHE A 136 4.62 -9.91 0.50
CA PHE A 136 3.62 -10.84 1.03
C PHE A 136 3.60 -10.76 2.56
N LEU A 137 2.42 -10.83 3.15
CA LEU A 137 2.24 -11.24 4.53
C LEU A 137 2.69 -12.70 4.66
N VAL A 138 3.65 -12.94 5.54
CA VAL A 138 4.22 -14.27 5.84
C VAL A 138 4.04 -14.69 7.29
N GLU A 139 3.80 -13.73 8.19
CA GLU A 139 3.51 -13.92 9.63
C GLU A 139 2.44 -12.89 10.07
N GLY A 140 1.67 -13.18 11.12
CA GLY A 140 0.64 -12.25 11.64
C GLY A 140 -0.78 -12.41 11.05
N PHE A 141 -1.12 -13.58 10.51
CA PHE A 141 -2.45 -13.88 9.96
C PHE A 141 -3.58 -13.94 11.00
N ASP A 142 -3.26 -13.82 12.29
CA ASP A 142 -4.16 -13.83 13.43
C ASP A 142 -4.81 -12.47 13.71
N SER A 143 -4.42 -11.41 12.99
CA SER A 143 -4.99 -10.07 13.14
C SER A 143 -5.31 -9.39 11.78
N PRO A 144 -6.28 -8.47 11.75
CA PRO A 144 -6.54 -7.65 10.56
C PRO A 144 -5.37 -6.70 10.23
N PRO A 145 -5.12 -6.38 8.95
CA PRO A 145 -4.09 -5.43 8.58
C PRO A 145 -4.44 -4.01 9.08
N MET A 146 -3.41 -3.21 9.36
CA MET A 146 -3.59 -1.75 9.52
C MET A 146 -3.51 -1.05 8.16
N VAL A 147 -3.74 0.26 8.17
CA VAL A 147 -3.69 1.10 6.96
C VAL A 147 -2.37 0.89 6.22
N MET A 148 -2.43 0.71 4.90
CA MET A 148 -1.29 0.48 4.00
C MET A 148 -0.50 -0.82 4.23
N MET A 149 -0.94 -1.72 5.13
CA MET A 149 -0.36 -3.05 5.28
C MET A 149 -0.97 -4.04 4.27
N THR A 150 -0.14 -4.89 3.69
CA THR A 150 -0.60 -5.97 2.81
C THR A 150 -1.32 -7.05 3.60
N TYR A 151 -2.38 -7.62 3.00
CA TYR A 151 -3.02 -8.83 3.49
C TYR A 151 -3.28 -9.79 2.34
N ASN A 152 -2.82 -11.03 2.48
CA ASN A 152 -3.00 -12.11 1.51
C ASN A 152 -3.28 -13.42 2.26
N GLN A 153 -3.77 -14.43 1.55
CA GLN A 153 -3.92 -15.76 2.16
C GLN A 153 -2.56 -16.42 2.48
N PRO A 154 -2.46 -17.27 3.52
CA PRO A 154 -1.19 -17.88 3.95
C PRO A 154 -0.50 -18.76 2.90
N TYR A 155 -1.25 -19.27 1.91
CA TYR A 155 -0.70 -20.12 0.86
C TYR A 155 -0.03 -19.34 -0.28
N LEU A 156 -0.34 -18.05 -0.47
CA LEU A 156 0.15 -17.27 -1.62
C LEU A 156 1.68 -17.16 -1.70
N PRO A 157 2.43 -16.93 -0.60
CA PRO A 157 3.89 -16.96 -0.61
C PRO A 157 4.44 -18.31 -1.12
N LYS A 158 3.86 -19.42 -0.66
CA LYS A 158 4.28 -20.78 -1.07
C LYS A 158 4.03 -21.03 -2.55
N LEU A 159 2.93 -20.52 -3.11
CA LEU A 159 2.66 -20.61 -4.54
C LEU A 159 3.67 -19.80 -5.38
N ALA A 160 4.06 -18.62 -4.91
CA ALA A 160 5.08 -17.78 -5.53
C ALA A 160 6.47 -18.43 -5.49
N GLU A 161 6.86 -19.00 -4.35
CA GLU A 161 8.11 -19.75 -4.20
C GLU A 161 8.13 -20.99 -5.09
N LYS A 162 7.04 -21.76 -5.12
CA LYS A 162 6.89 -22.94 -5.99
C LYS A 162 6.99 -22.60 -7.48
N PHE A 163 6.57 -21.38 -7.88
CA PHE A 163 6.75 -20.88 -9.23
C PHE A 163 8.22 -20.57 -9.58
N GLY A 164 9.07 -20.33 -8.57
CA GLY A 164 10.49 -20.04 -8.71
C GLY A 164 10.90 -18.63 -8.28
N LEU A 165 9.99 -17.85 -7.68
CA LEU A 165 10.36 -16.57 -7.07
C LEU A 165 11.19 -16.80 -5.80
N LYS A 166 12.10 -15.87 -5.53
CA LYS A 166 13.00 -15.92 -4.37
C LYS A 166 12.82 -14.67 -3.53
N LYS A 167 12.92 -14.83 -2.22
CA LYS A 167 12.91 -13.72 -1.26
C LYS A 167 14.06 -12.75 -1.54
N VAL A 168 13.78 -11.45 -1.45
CA VAL A 168 14.75 -10.37 -1.67
C VAL A 168 14.83 -9.37 -0.52
N MET A 169 13.80 -9.27 0.32
CA MET A 169 13.74 -8.33 1.44
C MET A 169 12.75 -8.80 2.50
N ASP A 170 13.00 -8.40 3.75
CA ASP A 170 12.04 -8.49 4.86
C ASP A 170 11.44 -7.12 5.15
N LEU A 171 10.12 -7.07 5.32
CA LEU A 171 9.39 -5.88 5.72
C LEU A 171 8.79 -6.16 7.09
N LEU A 172 9.25 -5.42 8.11
CA LEU A 172 8.86 -5.66 9.49
C LEU A 172 7.72 -4.72 9.89
N ALA A 173 6.62 -5.30 10.35
CA ALA A 173 5.57 -4.58 11.06
C ALA A 173 5.77 -4.76 12.57
N LEU A 174 5.93 -3.66 13.28
CA LEU A 174 6.10 -3.66 14.74
C LEU A 174 4.83 -3.15 15.40
N GLN A 175 4.43 -3.81 16.49
CA GLN A 175 3.29 -3.41 17.29
C GLN A 175 3.76 -2.99 18.68
N MET A 176 3.22 -1.87 19.15
CA MET A 176 3.44 -1.36 20.51
C MET A 176 2.09 -0.92 21.08
N SER A 177 1.87 -1.20 22.36
CA SER A 177 0.71 -0.76 23.13
C SER A 177 1.02 0.54 23.87
N SER A 178 0.02 1.38 24.10
CA SER A 178 0.16 2.56 24.98
C SER A 178 0.45 2.18 26.43
N THR A 179 0.18 0.93 26.81
CA THR A 179 0.50 0.38 28.14
C THR A 179 1.94 -0.11 28.25
N ASP A 180 2.66 -0.22 27.13
CA ASP A 180 4.04 -0.68 27.17
C ASP A 180 4.92 0.43 27.76
N PRO A 181 5.74 0.12 28.78
CA PRO A 181 6.56 1.14 29.41
C PRO A 181 7.63 1.62 28.43
N ILE A 182 7.75 2.94 28.27
CA ILE A 182 8.88 3.54 27.56
C ILE A 182 10.15 3.19 28.36
N PRO A 183 11.16 2.55 27.75
CA PRO A 183 12.38 2.20 28.46
C PRO A 183 13.03 3.44 29.10
N GLU A 184 13.42 3.35 30.38
CA GLU A 184 13.98 4.48 31.14
C GLU A 184 15.18 5.14 30.42
N ARG A 185 15.99 4.33 29.73
CA ARG A 185 17.10 4.82 28.90
C ARG A 185 16.63 5.76 27.78
N MET A 186 15.53 5.43 27.10
CA MET A 186 14.96 6.25 26.03
C MET A 186 14.40 7.56 26.59
N GLN A 187 13.71 7.49 27.74
CA GLN A 187 13.20 8.69 28.42
C GLN A 187 14.35 9.64 28.79
N LYS A 188 15.43 9.14 29.41
CA LYS A 188 16.60 9.95 29.77
C LYS A 188 17.26 10.61 28.56
N ILE A 189 17.36 9.90 27.44
CA ILE A 189 17.91 10.46 26.19
C ILE A 189 17.00 11.56 25.66
N SER A 190 15.69 11.33 25.63
CA SER A 190 14.70 12.30 25.17
C SER A 190 14.73 13.59 26.01
N ASP A 191 14.71 13.46 27.34
CA ASP A 191 14.75 14.60 28.27
C ASP A 191 16.05 15.42 28.12
N HIS A 192 17.17 14.74 27.91
CA HIS A 192 18.47 15.38 27.72
C HIS A 192 18.55 16.13 26.38
N LEU A 193 18.02 15.52 25.31
CA LEU A 193 17.93 16.16 23.99
C LEU A 193 17.00 17.36 24.04
N ALA A 194 15.83 17.26 24.69
CA ALA A 194 14.88 18.35 24.83
C ALA A 194 15.49 19.57 25.55
N LYS A 195 16.38 19.36 26.53
CA LYS A 195 17.03 20.45 27.28
C LYS A 195 18.20 21.09 26.54
N ARG A 196 18.93 20.34 25.71
CA ARG A 196 20.16 20.81 25.05
C ARG A 196 19.97 21.26 23.61
N SER A 197 18.96 20.72 22.94
CA SER A 197 18.70 21.05 21.55
C SER A 197 17.83 22.30 21.46
N LYS A 198 17.99 23.06 20.37
CA LYS A 198 17.04 24.12 19.99
C LYS A 198 15.88 23.53 19.17
N ILE A 199 15.50 22.28 19.45
CA ILE A 199 14.48 21.57 18.70
C ILE A 199 13.13 21.86 19.32
N THR A 200 12.20 22.33 18.50
CA THR A 200 10.79 22.48 18.84
C THR A 200 9.98 21.43 18.12
N MET A 201 8.89 20.97 18.74
CA MET A 201 7.92 20.08 18.11
C MET A 201 6.60 20.83 17.93
N ARG A 202 5.98 20.67 16.76
CA ARG A 202 4.64 21.21 16.49
C ARG A 202 3.79 20.22 15.73
N ALA A 203 2.48 20.30 15.95
CA ALA A 203 1.50 19.54 15.17
C ALA A 203 1.35 20.10 13.75
N LEU A 204 0.76 19.30 12.87
CA LEU A 204 0.37 19.70 11.51
C LEU A 204 -0.61 20.88 11.54
N ASN A 205 -0.30 21.95 10.79
CA ASN A 205 -1.23 23.06 10.62
C ASN A 205 -2.22 22.80 9.49
N MET A 206 -3.46 22.47 9.85
CA MET A 206 -4.52 22.22 8.85
C MET A 206 -4.95 23.45 8.05
N SER A 207 -4.72 24.68 8.54
CA SER A 207 -5.05 25.89 7.79
C SER A 207 -4.07 26.17 6.66
N ASP A 208 -2.85 25.62 6.74
CA ASP A 208 -1.77 25.78 5.75
C ASP A 208 -1.32 24.43 5.19
N PHE A 209 -2.29 23.53 5.01
CA PHE A 209 -2.06 22.12 4.69
C PHE A 209 -1.12 21.92 3.50
N ASP A 210 -1.33 22.63 2.39
CA ASP A 210 -0.54 22.41 1.17
C ASP A 210 0.95 22.73 1.37
N ASN A 211 1.28 23.76 2.15
CA ASN A 211 2.68 24.07 2.47
C ASN A 211 3.28 23.06 3.45
N GLU A 212 2.51 22.59 4.44
CA GLU A 212 2.94 21.53 5.36
C GLU A 212 3.27 20.24 4.62
N ILE A 213 2.49 19.89 3.59
CA ILE A 213 2.74 18.72 2.75
C ILE A 213 4.04 18.89 1.95
N LYS A 214 4.33 20.09 1.43
CA LYS A 214 5.62 20.35 0.74
C LYS A 214 6.81 20.22 1.69
N ILE A 215 6.68 20.71 2.92
CA ILE A 215 7.69 20.54 3.97
C ILE A 215 7.90 19.05 4.26
N ALA A 216 6.81 18.30 4.47
CA ALA A 216 6.87 16.87 4.74
C ALA A 216 7.53 16.11 3.58
N MET A 217 7.22 16.46 2.33
CA MET A 217 7.82 15.88 1.13
C MET A 217 9.33 16.11 1.07
N GLU A 218 9.79 17.34 1.36
CA GLU A 218 11.23 17.66 1.36
C GLU A 218 11.98 16.81 2.40
N VAL A 219 11.44 16.71 3.61
CA VAL A 219 12.02 15.91 4.69
C VAL A 219 11.97 14.41 4.33
N TYR A 220 10.84 13.94 3.80
CA TYR A 220 10.64 12.54 3.41
C TYR A 220 11.66 12.11 2.36
N ASN A 221 11.74 12.84 1.25
CA ASN A 221 12.61 12.48 0.13
C ASN A 221 14.10 12.48 0.52
N LYS A 222 14.52 13.37 1.44
CA LYS A 222 15.89 13.40 1.96
C LYS A 222 16.17 12.27 2.96
N ALA A 223 15.23 12.00 3.86
CA ALA A 223 15.42 11.01 4.93
C ALA A 223 15.39 9.57 4.42
N TRP A 224 14.58 9.29 3.39
CA TRP A 224 14.35 7.95 2.87
C TRP A 224 15.23 7.56 1.68
N GLU A 225 16.11 8.45 1.19
CA GLU A 225 16.93 8.24 -0.02
C GLU A 225 17.70 6.91 -0.04
N LYS A 226 18.14 6.42 1.14
CA LYS A 226 18.92 5.17 1.28
C LYS A 226 18.07 3.95 1.62
N ASN A 227 16.76 4.11 1.74
CA ASN A 227 15.88 3.01 2.09
C ASN A 227 15.67 2.06 0.90
N TRP A 228 15.52 0.77 1.17
CA TRP A 228 15.41 -0.22 0.10
C TRP A 228 14.19 0.01 -0.79
N GLY A 229 14.42 0.05 -2.10
CA GLY A 229 13.37 0.26 -3.09
C GLY A 229 12.68 1.63 -2.99
N PHE A 230 13.25 2.58 -2.26
CA PHE A 230 12.77 3.96 -2.21
C PHE A 230 12.92 4.63 -3.57
N VAL A 231 11.92 5.38 -3.98
CA VAL A 231 11.98 6.26 -5.14
C VAL A 231 11.44 7.61 -4.68
N PRO A 232 12.15 8.72 -4.95
CA PRO A 232 11.64 10.04 -4.66
C PRO A 232 10.25 10.23 -5.25
N MET A 233 9.29 10.60 -4.41
CA MET A 233 7.94 10.89 -4.88
C MET A 233 7.94 12.24 -5.59
N ASP A 234 7.27 12.28 -6.74
CA ASP A 234 6.95 13.52 -7.44
C ASP A 234 5.95 14.36 -6.61
N GLU A 235 5.98 15.68 -6.75
CA GLU A 235 5.10 16.58 -5.98
C GLU A 235 3.62 16.24 -6.20
N ASP A 236 3.21 15.93 -7.43
CA ASP A 236 1.82 15.57 -7.72
C ASP A 236 1.43 14.25 -7.04
N GLU A 237 2.34 13.26 -7.01
CA GLU A 237 2.11 11.96 -6.35
C GLU A 237 1.99 12.13 -4.83
N PHE A 238 2.88 12.93 -4.24
CA PHE A 238 2.88 13.20 -2.80
C PHE A 238 1.62 13.97 -2.38
N MET A 239 1.24 14.99 -3.14
CA MET A 239 0.01 15.76 -2.92
C MET A 239 -1.25 14.92 -3.10
N PHE A 240 -1.30 14.04 -4.12
CA PHE A 240 -2.40 13.11 -4.33
C PHE A 240 -2.56 12.17 -3.12
N THR A 241 -1.46 11.61 -2.64
CA THR A 241 -1.43 10.74 -1.46
C THR A 241 -1.89 11.48 -0.21
N ALA A 242 -1.34 12.66 0.05
CA ALA A 242 -1.70 13.50 1.20
C ALA A 242 -3.17 13.90 1.20
N LYS A 243 -3.74 14.22 0.02
CA LYS A 243 -5.16 14.55 -0.13
C LYS A 243 -6.06 13.37 0.22
N ASN A 244 -5.71 12.15 -0.18
CA ASN A 244 -6.45 10.95 0.18
C ASN A 244 -6.37 10.67 1.69
N LEU A 245 -5.23 10.96 2.31
CA LEU A 245 -5.05 10.80 3.76
C LEU A 245 -5.70 11.93 4.57
N LYS A 246 -5.97 13.09 3.97
CA LYS A 246 -6.57 14.26 4.64
C LYS A 246 -7.92 13.94 5.30
N GLU A 247 -8.67 12.99 4.77
CA GLU A 247 -9.97 12.59 5.33
C GLU A 247 -9.86 11.80 6.65
N VAL A 248 -8.67 11.25 6.94
CA VAL A 248 -8.44 10.34 8.06
C VAL A 248 -7.34 10.80 9.00
N VAL A 249 -6.60 11.85 8.64
CA VAL A 249 -5.50 12.38 9.43
C VAL A 249 -6.02 13.03 10.71
N ASP A 250 -5.38 12.71 11.83
CA ASP A 250 -5.49 13.49 13.07
C ASP A 250 -4.26 14.41 13.16
N PRO A 251 -4.44 15.75 13.13
CA PRO A 251 -3.31 16.67 13.14
C PRO A 251 -2.40 16.52 14.38
N SER A 252 -2.95 16.04 15.51
CA SER A 252 -2.16 15.80 16.74
C SER A 252 -1.21 14.61 16.63
N LEU A 253 -1.45 13.72 15.66
CA LEU A 253 -0.62 12.55 15.37
C LEU A 253 0.43 12.82 14.28
N VAL A 254 0.47 14.04 13.73
CA VAL A 254 1.45 14.47 12.75
C VAL A 254 2.31 15.56 13.38
N LEU A 255 3.55 15.21 13.75
CA LEU A 255 4.44 16.13 14.45
C LEU A 255 5.66 16.44 13.59
N PHE A 256 5.98 17.73 13.46
CA PHE A 256 7.21 18.22 12.86
C PHE A 256 8.20 18.56 13.96
N ALA A 257 9.45 18.15 13.77
CA ALA A 257 10.59 18.58 14.57
C ALA A 257 11.33 19.68 13.80
N GLU A 258 11.53 20.82 14.43
CA GLU A 258 12.17 22.00 13.83
C GLU A 258 13.39 22.42 14.64
N HIS A 259 14.47 22.80 13.97
CA HIS A 259 15.64 23.41 14.61
C HIS A 259 15.78 24.85 14.08
N ASP A 260 15.69 25.83 14.98
CA ASP A 260 15.67 27.27 14.62
C ASP A 260 14.61 27.60 13.53
N GLY A 261 13.42 27.00 13.64
CA GLY A 261 12.30 27.20 12.70
C GLY A 261 12.43 26.45 11.36
N LYS A 262 13.51 25.68 11.15
CA LYS A 262 13.67 24.83 9.97
C LYS A 262 13.22 23.39 10.28
N PRO A 263 12.27 22.82 9.51
CA PRO A 263 11.90 21.41 9.62
C PRO A 263 13.08 20.48 9.35
N ILE A 264 13.35 19.57 10.28
CA ILE A 264 14.45 18.60 10.23
C ILE A 264 13.96 17.15 10.37
N GLY A 265 12.69 16.95 10.69
CA GLY A 265 12.07 15.64 10.86
C GLY A 265 10.56 15.76 10.95
N PHE A 266 9.86 14.69 10.64
CA PHE A 266 8.45 14.57 10.98
C PHE A 266 8.11 13.12 11.33
N VAL A 267 7.02 12.96 12.07
CA VAL A 267 6.35 11.68 12.27
C VAL A 267 4.92 11.81 11.79
N LEU A 268 4.44 10.80 11.08
CA LEU A 268 3.07 10.67 10.62
C LEU A 268 2.52 9.37 11.22
N ALA A 269 1.56 9.48 12.12
CA ALA A 269 0.73 8.34 12.52
C ALA A 269 -0.70 8.56 12.01
N LEU A 270 -1.29 7.49 11.49
CA LEU A 270 -2.65 7.50 10.97
C LEU A 270 -3.58 6.71 11.91
N PRO A 271 -4.75 7.25 12.26
CA PRO A 271 -5.81 6.47 12.89
C PRO A 271 -6.12 5.22 12.05
N ASN A 272 -6.25 4.07 12.70
CA ASN A 272 -6.51 2.82 11.99
C ASN A 272 -7.99 2.71 11.55
N ILE A 273 -8.30 3.27 10.38
CA ILE A 273 -9.64 3.23 9.78
C ILE A 273 -10.11 1.82 9.41
N ASN A 274 -9.19 0.84 9.29
CA ASN A 274 -9.56 -0.54 8.95
C ASN A 274 -10.49 -1.15 10.01
N THR A 275 -10.43 -0.65 11.25
CA THR A 275 -11.35 -1.03 12.33
C THR A 275 -12.81 -0.73 11.98
N ALA A 276 -13.08 0.36 11.26
CA ALA A 276 -14.41 0.71 10.76
C ALA A 276 -14.69 0.04 9.39
N LEU A 277 -13.71 0.04 8.47
CA LEU A 277 -13.87 -0.52 7.12
C LEU A 277 -14.24 -2.00 7.12
N LYS A 278 -13.76 -2.77 8.12
CA LYS A 278 -14.10 -4.18 8.31
C LYS A 278 -15.61 -4.45 8.26
N TYR A 279 -16.44 -3.51 8.71
CA TYR A 279 -17.90 -3.64 8.75
C TYR A 279 -18.62 -3.13 7.49
N LEU A 280 -17.88 -2.48 6.57
CA LEU A 280 -18.43 -1.85 5.37
C LEU A 280 -18.43 -2.76 4.15
N LYS A 281 -17.59 -3.81 4.14
CA LYS A 281 -17.45 -4.75 3.01
C LYS A 281 -17.23 -4.02 1.66
N GLY A 282 -16.43 -2.94 1.68
CA GLY A 282 -16.05 -2.17 0.49
C GLY A 282 -17.04 -1.10 0.00
N SER A 283 -18.25 -0.98 0.59
CA SER A 283 -19.24 0.03 0.17
C SER A 283 -19.60 1.03 1.27
N LEU A 284 -19.56 2.32 0.94
CA LEU A 284 -20.03 3.43 1.78
C LEU A 284 -21.55 3.69 1.67
N PHE A 285 -22.20 3.28 0.58
CA PHE A 285 -23.60 3.61 0.34
C PHE A 285 -24.49 2.35 0.26
N PRO A 286 -25.76 2.44 0.70
CA PRO A 286 -26.41 3.62 1.31
C PRO A 286 -26.17 3.76 2.82
N PHE A 287 -25.81 2.69 3.54
CA PHE A 287 -25.68 2.69 5.01
C PHE A 287 -24.23 2.59 5.52
N GLY A 288 -23.24 2.48 4.63
CA GLY A 288 -21.84 2.33 5.00
C GLY A 288 -21.25 3.58 5.67
N LEU A 289 -21.67 4.78 5.27
CA LEU A 289 -21.26 6.03 5.91
C LEU A 289 -21.74 6.11 7.36
N LEU A 290 -22.97 5.64 7.65
CA LEU A 290 -23.50 5.58 9.02
C LEU A 290 -22.70 4.58 9.87
N LYS A 291 -22.36 3.40 9.32
CA LYS A 291 -21.50 2.42 10.00
C LYS A 291 -20.08 2.96 10.23
N TYR A 292 -19.51 3.65 9.24
CA TYR A 292 -18.21 4.29 9.34
C TYR A 292 -18.19 5.28 10.50
N LEU A 293 -19.13 6.24 10.50
CA LEU A 293 -19.25 7.25 11.55
C LEU A 293 -19.56 6.65 12.93
N TRP A 294 -20.35 5.59 13.00
CA TRP A 294 -20.65 4.87 14.25
C TRP A 294 -19.38 4.22 14.83
N HIS A 295 -18.60 3.53 14.01
CA HIS A 295 -17.40 2.82 14.46
C HIS A 295 -16.20 3.74 14.68
N THR A 296 -16.14 4.92 14.06
CA THR A 296 -15.11 5.92 14.32
C THR A 296 -15.41 6.79 15.54
N LYS A 297 -16.68 7.08 15.87
CA LYS A 297 -17.04 7.92 17.03
C LYS A 297 -17.02 7.21 18.39
N ILE A 298 -17.15 5.89 18.43
CA ILE A 298 -17.26 5.14 19.70
C ILE A 298 -15.90 4.88 20.38
N ARG A 299 -14.79 5.36 19.79
CA ARG A 299 -13.43 5.08 20.29
C ARG A 299 -12.58 6.32 20.60
N ASN A 300 -13.17 7.51 20.55
CA ASN A 300 -12.61 8.69 21.22
C ASN A 300 -13.14 8.74 22.66
#